data_AF-A0A2N1N4V8-F1
#
_entry.id   AF-A0A2N1N4V8-F1
#
_cell.length_a   1.000
_cell.length_b   1.000
_cell.length_c   1.000
_cell.angle_alpha   90.00
_cell.angle_beta   90.00
_cell.angle_gamma   90.00
#
_symmetry.space_group_name_H-M   'P 1'
#
loop_
_entity.id
_entity.type
_entity.pdbx_description
1 polymer ?
#
loop_
_entity_poly.entity_id
_entity_poly.type
_entity_poly.pdbx_seq_one_letter_code
_entity_poly.pdbx_strand_id
1 'polypeptide(L)'
;MPIIHVRVSYKSVILKDWEGLPVEKETKIKDFFGNISILYLSPDWWDAEFEVKFSPSKTSEMISHRISNPINAFDILKASSNDLFVPEFNDSPRNALEKLRLDLSNWVKNNGGGLKGKDAANSIGKKFVTDLASVLWYVDSCSVETLDQKFKIPVTFYEFFGRSFPENYKSSRPKFSSEELTQQSKKILNYVELNWMQQSRFNWLKESLAKFGEILAKYSEYLEHQQIQSKEIKNSLIPIVDKMEAGSMEIYLANIWRNPANINKYCSLTNKLEEVEFWKPVNVNEFCPNEKMKRHRFRIWLYLFKVGLYKYHHGSAQNAVYIWKINPNANETEIVNKNYKI
;
A
#
# COMPACT_ATOMS: atom_id res chain seq x y z
N MET A 1 -33.77 33.79 -25.28
CA MET A 1 -32.89 33.48 -24.13
C MET A 1 -31.99 34.70 -23.95
N PRO A 2 -31.99 35.39 -22.80
CA PRO A 2 -31.20 36.60 -22.64
C PRO A 2 -29.70 36.24 -22.69
N ILE A 3 -28.97 36.96 -23.53
CA ILE A 3 -27.52 36.83 -23.69
C ILE A 3 -26.88 37.81 -22.69
N ILE A 4 -25.87 37.37 -21.94
CA ILE A 4 -25.14 38.27 -21.06
C ILE A 4 -23.96 38.84 -21.81
N HIS A 5 -23.95 40.16 -21.95
CA HIS A 5 -22.78 40.88 -22.42
C HIS A 5 -22.03 41.44 -21.22
N VAL A 6 -20.80 41.00 -20.98
CA VAL A 6 -19.92 41.56 -19.94
C VAL A 6 -18.87 42.41 -20.62
N ARG A 7 -18.97 43.72 -20.42
CA ARG A 7 -17.94 44.68 -20.79
C ARG A 7 -17.15 45.07 -19.56
N VAL A 8 -15.83 44.96 -19.64
CA VAL A 8 -14.88 45.43 -18.63
C VAL A 8 -14.13 46.62 -19.23
N SER A 9 -14.17 47.76 -18.56
CA SER A 9 -13.48 48.98 -18.98
C SER A 9 -12.75 49.66 -17.83
N TYR A 10 -11.64 50.32 -18.13
CA TYR A 10 -10.88 51.14 -17.20
C TYR A 10 -10.58 52.49 -17.84
N LYS A 11 -10.90 53.60 -17.15
CA LYS A 11 -10.74 54.97 -17.68
C LYS A 11 -11.27 55.14 -19.11
N SER A 12 -12.47 54.59 -19.36
CA SER A 12 -13.15 54.59 -20.67
C SER A 12 -12.49 53.76 -21.79
N VAL A 13 -11.43 53.01 -21.48
CA VAL A 13 -10.84 52.02 -22.38
C VAL A 13 -11.47 50.66 -22.12
N ILE A 14 -12.03 50.02 -23.14
CA ILE A 14 -12.56 48.66 -23.04
C ILE A 14 -11.38 47.70 -22.95
N LEU A 15 -11.24 47.04 -21.80
CA LEU A 15 -10.19 46.06 -21.54
C LEU A 15 -10.60 44.65 -21.98
N LYS A 16 -11.88 44.33 -21.85
CA LYS A 16 -12.42 43.03 -22.27
C LYS A 16 -13.89 43.17 -22.63
N ASP A 17 -14.29 42.61 -23.76
CA ASP A 17 -15.68 42.55 -24.21
C ASP A 17 -16.01 41.07 -24.42
N TRP A 18 -16.88 40.54 -23.57
CA TRP A 18 -17.25 39.13 -23.58
C TRP A 18 -18.76 38.98 -23.74
N GLU A 19 -19.15 38.17 -24.70
CA GLU A 19 -20.54 37.81 -24.94
C GLU A 19 -20.73 36.35 -24.50
N GLY A 20 -21.52 36.17 -23.45
CA GLY A 20 -21.72 34.91 -22.75
C GLY A 20 -22.94 34.13 -23.18
N LEU A 21 -22.87 32.82 -22.93
CA LEU A 21 -23.94 31.84 -23.14
C LEU A 21 -25.27 32.29 -22.51
N PRO A 22 -26.41 31.86 -23.07
CA PRO A 22 -27.72 32.31 -22.61
C PRO A 22 -27.94 31.95 -21.14
N VAL A 23 -28.39 32.92 -20.36
CA VAL A 23 -28.56 32.77 -18.91
C VAL A 23 -30.03 32.64 -18.57
N GLU A 24 -30.37 31.76 -17.63
CA GLU A 24 -31.75 31.57 -17.20
C GLU A 24 -32.28 32.85 -16.56
N LYS A 25 -33.56 33.16 -16.82
CA LYS A 25 -34.23 34.44 -16.51
C LYS A 25 -34.19 34.81 -15.02
N GLU A 26 -33.87 33.86 -14.14
CA GLU A 26 -33.86 34.00 -12.67
C GLU A 26 -32.45 33.92 -12.04
N THR A 27 -31.38 33.89 -12.85
CA THR A 27 -30.01 33.78 -12.31
C THR A 27 -29.65 35.01 -11.48
N LYS A 28 -29.34 34.82 -10.19
CA LYS A 28 -28.91 35.91 -9.32
C LYS A 28 -27.48 36.32 -9.66
N ILE A 29 -27.19 37.62 -9.55
CA ILE A 29 -25.85 38.20 -9.82
C ILE A 29 -24.72 37.45 -9.09
N LYS A 30 -24.96 37.06 -7.82
CA LYS A 30 -23.98 36.30 -7.03
C LYS A 30 -23.64 34.94 -7.63
N ASP A 31 -24.63 34.24 -8.16
CA ASP A 31 -24.47 32.89 -8.74
C ASP A 31 -23.73 32.96 -10.08
N PHE A 32 -23.96 34.03 -10.86
CA PHE A 32 -23.25 34.30 -12.11
C PHE A 32 -21.74 34.53 -11.87
N PHE A 33 -21.38 35.40 -10.91
CA PHE A 33 -19.98 35.68 -10.60
C PHE A 33 -19.28 34.55 -9.85
N GLY A 34 -20.00 33.72 -9.09
CA GLY A 34 -19.45 32.53 -8.44
C GLY A 34 -18.86 31.50 -9.43
N ASN A 35 -19.33 31.49 -10.68
CA ASN A 35 -18.86 30.59 -11.73
C ASN A 35 -17.69 31.15 -12.56
N ILE A 36 -17.31 32.42 -12.36
CA ILE A 36 -16.24 33.06 -13.14
C ILE A 36 -14.90 32.90 -12.42
N SER A 37 -14.02 32.05 -12.95
CA SER A 37 -12.66 31.88 -12.44
C SER A 37 -11.79 33.13 -12.68
N ILE A 38 -11.22 33.69 -11.62
CA ILE A 38 -10.39 34.92 -11.60
C ILE A 38 -8.93 34.65 -12.02
N LEU A 39 -8.62 33.43 -12.48
CA LEU A 39 -7.25 33.01 -12.84
C LEU A 39 -6.58 33.85 -13.94
N TYR A 40 -7.26 34.86 -14.49
CA TYR A 40 -6.82 35.67 -15.62
C TYR A 40 -6.77 37.19 -15.36
N LEU A 41 -6.97 37.69 -14.14
CA LEU A 41 -6.84 39.13 -13.86
C LEU A 41 -5.45 39.48 -13.31
N SER A 42 -4.75 40.39 -13.99
CA SER A 42 -3.44 40.92 -13.57
C SER A 42 -3.52 41.60 -12.20
N PRO A 43 -2.49 41.51 -11.34
CA PRO A 43 -2.42 42.25 -10.07
C PRO A 43 -2.63 43.76 -10.19
N ASP A 44 -2.26 44.34 -11.34
CA ASP A 44 -2.40 45.78 -11.62
C ASP A 44 -3.86 46.26 -11.68
N TRP A 45 -4.82 45.34 -11.67
CA TRP A 45 -6.24 45.60 -11.85
C TRP A 45 -7.05 45.46 -10.55
N TRP A 46 -6.39 45.24 -9.42
CA TRP A 46 -7.07 45.03 -8.13
C TRP A 46 -7.71 46.30 -7.55
N ASP A 47 -7.21 47.47 -7.94
CA ASP A 47 -7.68 48.78 -7.46
C ASP A 47 -8.41 49.60 -8.56
N ALA A 48 -8.70 48.99 -9.71
CA ALA A 48 -9.42 49.65 -10.79
C ALA A 48 -10.94 49.65 -10.52
N GLU A 49 -11.60 50.79 -10.70
CA GLU A 49 -13.07 50.84 -10.73
C GLU A 49 -13.58 50.17 -12.01
N PHE A 50 -14.48 49.18 -11.85
CA PHE A 50 -15.08 48.46 -12.95
C PHE A 50 -16.58 48.76 -13.05
N GLU A 51 -17.06 48.91 -14.28
CA GLU A 51 -18.48 49.04 -14.57
C GLU A 51 -18.96 47.78 -15.30
N VAL A 52 -19.83 46.99 -14.68
CA VAL A 52 -20.45 45.83 -15.33
C VAL A 52 -21.86 46.20 -15.76
N LYS A 53 -22.17 46.03 -17.06
CA LYS A 53 -23.47 46.35 -17.65
C LYS A 53 -24.12 45.09 -18.18
N PHE A 54 -25.39 44.88 -17.86
CA PHE A 54 -26.20 43.80 -18.43
C PHE A 54 -27.13 44.39 -19.49
N SER A 55 -27.11 43.86 -20.72
CA SER A 55 -28.05 44.24 -21.77
C SER A 55 -28.54 43.01 -22.52
N PRO A 56 -29.85 42.91 -22.85
CA PRO A 56 -30.38 41.82 -23.67
C PRO A 56 -29.94 41.88 -25.15
N SER A 57 -29.32 42.98 -25.62
CA SER A 57 -28.73 43.08 -26.96
C SER A 57 -27.70 44.22 -27.08
N LYS A 58 -26.83 44.19 -28.10
CA LYS A 58 -25.82 45.23 -28.38
C LYS A 58 -26.39 46.62 -28.71
N THR A 59 -27.68 46.71 -29.05
CA THR A 59 -28.30 47.91 -29.65
C THR A 59 -29.41 48.55 -28.81
N SER A 60 -29.72 48.03 -27.61
CA SER A 60 -30.75 48.62 -26.75
C SER A 60 -30.17 49.76 -25.90
N GLU A 61 -30.85 50.91 -25.90
CA GLU A 61 -30.50 52.09 -25.10
C GLU A 61 -30.22 51.74 -23.64
N MET A 62 -29.14 52.30 -23.13
CA MET A 62 -28.62 52.05 -21.78
C MET A 62 -29.57 52.58 -20.71
N ILE A 63 -30.43 51.72 -20.17
CA ILE A 63 -31.20 52.05 -18.97
C ILE A 63 -30.34 51.79 -17.74
N SER A 64 -29.71 52.85 -17.22
CA SER A 64 -29.00 52.85 -15.94
C SER A 64 -30.00 52.68 -14.80
N HIS A 65 -30.21 51.44 -14.35
CA HIS A 65 -30.80 51.20 -13.04
C HIS A 65 -29.70 51.39 -12.00
N ARG A 66 -29.67 52.54 -11.32
CA ARG A 66 -28.87 52.72 -10.10
C ARG A 66 -29.44 51.82 -9.01
N ILE A 67 -28.85 50.63 -8.87
CA ILE A 67 -29.07 49.79 -7.70
C ILE A 67 -28.46 50.53 -6.51
N SER A 68 -29.30 50.91 -5.56
CA SER A 68 -28.87 51.51 -4.28
C SER A 68 -28.09 50.44 -3.51
N ASN A 69 -26.81 50.71 -3.25
CA ASN A 69 -25.74 49.77 -2.90
C ASN A 69 -25.17 49.00 -4.10
N PRO A 70 -24.19 49.56 -4.83
CA PRO A 70 -23.40 48.79 -5.78
C PRO A 70 -22.68 47.70 -4.99
N ILE A 71 -23.16 46.46 -5.07
CA ILE A 71 -22.37 45.32 -4.61
C ILE A 71 -21.22 45.24 -5.61
N ASN A 72 -20.02 45.63 -5.19
CA ASN A 72 -18.84 45.59 -6.04
C ASN A 72 -18.61 44.15 -6.49
N ALA A 73 -18.69 43.92 -7.80
CA ALA A 73 -18.45 42.60 -8.39
C ALA A 73 -17.07 42.06 -7.99
N PHE A 74 -16.09 42.95 -7.77
CA PHE A 74 -14.77 42.58 -7.26
C PHE A 74 -14.82 42.08 -5.81
N ASP A 75 -15.67 42.64 -4.94
CA ASP A 75 -15.82 42.14 -3.57
C ASP A 75 -16.54 40.79 -3.55
N ILE A 76 -17.51 40.56 -4.45
CA ILE A 76 -18.12 39.24 -4.64
C ILE A 76 -17.07 38.25 -5.13
N LEU A 77 -16.29 38.60 -6.15
CA LEU A 77 -15.23 37.78 -6.72
C LEU A 77 -14.11 37.50 -5.71
N LYS A 78 -13.71 38.49 -4.93
CA LYS A 78 -12.71 38.36 -3.86
C LYS A 78 -13.22 37.48 -2.72
N ALA A 79 -14.50 37.58 -2.38
CA ALA A 79 -15.13 36.69 -1.42
C ALA A 79 -15.20 35.24 -1.94
N SER A 80 -15.68 35.02 -3.17
CA SER A 80 -15.77 33.69 -3.78
C SER A 80 -14.40 33.08 -4.15
N SER A 81 -13.36 33.89 -4.32
CA SER A 81 -11.97 33.44 -4.48
C SER A 81 -11.40 32.75 -3.23
N ASN A 82 -11.99 33.03 -2.06
CA ASN A 82 -11.58 32.39 -0.81
C ASN A 82 -12.33 31.09 -0.55
N ASP A 83 -13.37 30.79 -1.32
CA ASP A 83 -14.12 29.55 -1.17
C ASP A 83 -13.23 28.33 -1.50
N LEU A 84 -13.30 27.35 -0.61
CA LEU A 84 -12.58 26.10 -0.74
C LEU A 84 -13.53 25.01 -1.21
N PHE A 85 -13.17 24.40 -2.32
CA PHE A 85 -13.91 23.29 -2.90
C PHE A 85 -13.14 22.00 -2.67
N VAL A 86 -13.87 20.95 -2.33
CA VAL A 86 -13.36 19.57 -2.32
C VAL A 86 -13.96 18.79 -3.48
N PRO A 87 -13.31 17.72 -3.94
CA PRO A 87 -13.80 16.96 -5.09
C PRO A 87 -15.18 16.35 -4.84
N GLU A 88 -16.06 16.47 -5.83
CA GLU A 88 -17.40 15.87 -5.79
C GLU A 88 -17.31 14.39 -6.18
N PHE A 89 -17.75 13.52 -5.27
CA PHE A 89 -17.95 12.08 -5.48
C PHE A 89 -19.44 11.76 -5.31
N ASN A 90 -19.86 10.57 -5.78
CA ASN A 90 -21.24 10.14 -5.64
C ASN A 90 -21.59 9.89 -4.15
N ASP A 91 -22.61 10.56 -3.64
CA ASP A 91 -23.08 10.43 -2.26
C ASP A 91 -23.62 9.02 -1.93
N SER A 92 -23.97 8.25 -2.97
CA SER A 92 -24.36 6.84 -2.86
C SER A 92 -23.24 5.92 -3.38
N PRO A 93 -22.21 5.61 -2.57
CA PRO A 93 -21.11 4.74 -2.99
C PRO A 93 -21.58 3.31 -3.23
N ARG A 94 -21.18 2.73 -4.36
CA ARG A 94 -21.59 1.37 -4.77
C ARG A 94 -20.72 0.29 -4.15
N ASN A 95 -19.51 0.64 -3.74
CA ASN A 95 -18.52 -0.28 -3.17
C ASN A 95 -17.65 0.42 -2.12
N ALA A 96 -16.88 -0.36 -1.37
CA ALA A 96 -16.03 0.13 -0.28
C ALA A 96 -14.92 1.09 -0.76
N LEU A 97 -14.42 0.96 -1.99
CA LEU A 97 -13.42 1.86 -2.56
C LEU A 97 -14.02 3.23 -2.91
N GLU A 98 -15.24 3.28 -3.45
CA GLU A 98 -15.97 4.53 -3.67
C GLU A 98 -16.29 5.22 -2.33
N LYS A 99 -16.67 4.44 -1.31
CA LYS A 99 -16.86 4.96 0.04
C LYS A 99 -15.56 5.54 0.61
N LEU A 100 -14.42 4.87 0.41
CA LEU A 100 -13.11 5.40 0.83
C LEU A 100 -12.78 6.74 0.17
N ARG A 101 -13.06 6.90 -1.13
CA ARG A 101 -12.84 8.18 -1.85
C ARG A 101 -13.72 9.30 -1.29
N LEU A 102 -14.99 9.00 -1.00
CA LEU A 102 -15.91 9.95 -0.38
C LEU A 102 -15.42 10.37 1.01
N ASP A 103 -15.03 9.38 1.85
CA ASP A 103 -14.53 9.63 3.20
C ASP A 103 -13.25 10.46 3.19
N LEU A 104 -12.32 10.20 2.26
CA LEU A 104 -11.10 11.01 2.08
C LEU A 104 -11.43 12.44 1.62
N SER A 105 -12.41 12.63 0.73
CA SER A 105 -12.86 13.97 0.33
C SER A 105 -13.43 14.75 1.52
N ASN A 106 -14.29 14.09 2.31
CA ASN A 106 -14.86 14.66 3.54
C ASN A 106 -13.78 14.94 4.58
N TRP A 107 -12.79 14.08 4.69
CA TRP A 107 -11.66 14.26 5.60
C TRP A 107 -10.83 15.49 5.25
N VAL A 108 -10.53 15.70 3.96
CA VAL A 108 -9.86 16.93 3.49
C VAL A 108 -10.70 18.17 3.85
N LYS A 109 -12.02 18.11 3.65
CA LYS A 109 -12.95 19.20 4.00
C LYS A 109 -12.93 19.51 5.50
N ASN A 110 -13.04 18.49 6.34
CA ASN A 110 -13.15 18.61 7.79
C ASN A 110 -11.88 19.15 8.45
N ASN A 111 -10.72 18.97 7.81
CA ASN A 111 -9.44 19.51 8.28
C ASN A 111 -9.10 20.88 7.65
N GLY A 112 -10.07 21.59 7.08
CA GLY A 112 -9.87 22.92 6.49
C GLY A 112 -9.04 22.91 5.20
N GLY A 113 -8.91 21.75 4.57
CA GLY A 113 -8.29 21.59 3.26
C GLY A 113 -9.23 22.01 2.12
N GLY A 114 -8.79 21.75 0.90
CA GLY A 114 -9.53 22.05 -0.33
C GLY A 114 -8.78 22.99 -1.27
N LEU A 115 -9.29 23.06 -2.50
CA LEU A 115 -8.71 23.81 -3.60
C LEU A 115 -9.55 25.04 -3.90
N LYS A 116 -8.88 26.11 -4.32
CA LYS A 116 -9.57 27.31 -4.82
C LYS A 116 -10.10 27.03 -6.21
N GLY A 117 -11.39 27.27 -6.41
CA GLY A 117 -12.10 27.03 -7.68
C GLY A 117 -12.59 25.60 -7.84
N LYS A 118 -13.83 25.46 -8.31
CA LYS A 118 -14.51 24.17 -8.50
C LYS A 118 -13.81 23.27 -9.52
N ASP A 119 -13.28 23.84 -10.59
CA ASP A 119 -12.57 23.09 -11.64
C ASP A 119 -11.28 22.45 -11.11
N ALA A 120 -10.51 23.17 -10.29
CA ALA A 120 -9.29 22.65 -9.68
C ALA A 120 -9.60 21.52 -8.69
N ALA A 121 -10.67 21.66 -7.90
CA ALA A 121 -11.15 20.60 -7.01
C ALA A 121 -11.56 19.34 -7.78
N ASN A 122 -12.33 19.48 -8.86
CA ASN A 122 -12.83 18.35 -9.65
C ASN A 122 -11.81 17.75 -10.63
N SER A 123 -10.70 18.43 -10.89
CA SER A 123 -9.57 17.90 -11.67
C SER A 123 -8.44 17.41 -10.76
N ILE A 124 -7.62 18.33 -10.26
CA ILE A 124 -6.43 18.05 -9.45
C ILE A 124 -6.81 17.36 -8.15
N GLY A 125 -7.79 17.91 -7.42
CA GLY A 125 -8.22 17.35 -6.14
C GLY A 125 -8.79 15.95 -6.29
N LYS A 126 -9.63 15.74 -7.30
CA LYS A 126 -10.25 14.43 -7.57
C LYS A 126 -9.20 13.38 -7.90
N LYS A 127 -8.19 13.75 -8.69
CA LYS A 127 -7.05 12.88 -9.00
C LYS A 127 -6.27 12.54 -7.73
N PHE A 128 -5.95 13.54 -6.90
CA PHE A 128 -5.26 13.34 -5.63
C PHE A 128 -6.01 12.36 -4.71
N VAL A 129 -7.30 12.59 -4.46
CA VAL A 129 -8.11 11.70 -3.60
C VAL A 129 -8.21 10.30 -4.18
N THR A 130 -8.36 10.17 -5.50
CA THR A 130 -8.43 8.87 -6.17
C THR A 130 -7.11 8.10 -6.06
N ASP A 131 -5.98 8.79 -6.24
CA ASP A 131 -4.65 8.23 -6.13
C ASP A 131 -4.33 7.81 -4.69
N LEU A 132 -4.60 8.67 -3.71
CA LEU A 132 -4.44 8.34 -2.29
C LEU A 132 -5.31 7.14 -1.88
N ALA A 133 -6.57 7.12 -2.30
CA ALA A 133 -7.47 5.98 -2.04
C ALA A 133 -6.90 4.69 -2.63
N SER A 134 -6.32 4.74 -3.82
CA SER A 134 -5.76 3.57 -4.50
C SER A 134 -4.53 3.03 -3.76
N VAL A 135 -3.67 3.92 -3.27
CA VAL A 135 -2.47 3.55 -2.47
C VAL A 135 -2.89 2.89 -1.16
N LEU A 136 -3.81 3.53 -0.42
CA LEU A 136 -4.33 2.99 0.84
C LEU A 136 -5.01 1.64 0.62
N TRP A 137 -5.81 1.51 -0.44
CA TRP A 137 -6.48 0.28 -0.82
C TRP A 137 -5.48 -0.85 -1.14
N TYR A 138 -4.40 -0.54 -1.84
CA TYR A 138 -3.34 -1.51 -2.15
C TYR A 138 -2.69 -2.04 -0.86
N VAL A 139 -2.28 -1.14 0.03
CA VAL A 139 -1.67 -1.51 1.32
C VAL A 139 -2.63 -2.38 2.15
N ASP A 140 -3.90 -1.99 2.21
CA ASP A 140 -4.95 -2.72 2.93
C ASP A 140 -5.18 -4.13 2.37
N SER A 141 -5.22 -4.23 1.04
CA SER A 141 -5.40 -5.50 0.33
C SER A 141 -4.22 -6.45 0.54
N CYS A 142 -3.00 -5.94 0.65
CA CYS A 142 -1.82 -6.76 0.89
C CYS A 142 -1.72 -7.18 2.36
N SER A 143 -1.49 -6.24 3.28
CA SER A 143 -1.54 -6.41 4.74
C SER A 143 -0.95 -5.15 5.37
N VAL A 144 -1.80 -4.34 6.00
CA VAL A 144 -1.35 -3.15 6.74
C VAL A 144 -0.39 -3.54 7.86
N GLU A 145 -0.72 -4.60 8.61
CA GLU A 145 0.07 -5.09 9.74
C GLU A 145 1.51 -5.44 9.33
N THR A 146 1.69 -6.10 8.19
CA THR A 146 3.03 -6.50 7.71
C THR A 146 3.91 -5.28 7.44
N LEU A 147 3.34 -4.24 6.83
CA LEU A 147 4.05 -2.98 6.57
C LEU A 147 4.32 -2.23 7.88
N ASP A 148 3.28 -2.04 8.71
CA ASP A 148 3.34 -1.26 9.94
C ASP A 148 4.24 -1.87 11.03
N GLN A 149 4.42 -3.20 11.04
CA GLN A 149 5.37 -3.87 11.92
C GLN A 149 6.83 -3.49 11.61
N LYS A 150 7.18 -3.29 10.33
CA LYS A 150 8.55 -2.92 9.93
C LYS A 150 8.76 -1.42 9.88
N PHE A 151 7.78 -0.70 9.36
CA PHE A 151 7.84 0.75 9.18
C PHE A 151 6.51 1.36 9.60
N LYS A 152 6.52 2.07 10.73
CA LYS A 152 5.30 2.60 11.34
C LYS A 152 4.60 3.62 10.45
N ILE A 153 3.41 3.25 9.98
CA ILE A 153 2.56 4.08 9.14
C ILE A 153 2.04 5.27 9.97
N PRO A 154 1.93 6.49 9.42
CA PRO A 154 1.38 7.62 10.15
C PRO A 154 -0.05 7.36 10.63
N VAL A 155 -0.31 7.65 11.92
CA VAL A 155 -1.61 7.43 12.58
C VAL A 155 -2.75 8.13 11.86
N THR A 156 -2.46 9.25 11.21
CA THR A 156 -3.34 10.02 10.31
C THR A 156 -4.06 9.17 9.26
N PHE A 157 -3.51 8.00 8.89
CA PHE A 157 -4.11 7.11 7.88
C PHE A 157 -4.84 5.89 8.46
N TYR A 158 -4.76 5.64 9.77
CA TYR A 158 -5.28 4.39 10.37
C TYR A 158 -6.79 4.20 10.17
N GLU A 159 -7.57 5.27 10.18
CA GLU A 159 -9.03 5.22 9.98
C GLU A 159 -9.47 4.80 8.55
N PHE A 160 -8.54 4.77 7.60
CA PHE A 160 -8.81 4.43 6.20
C PHE A 160 -8.50 2.98 5.85
N PHE A 161 -7.96 2.20 6.80
CA PHE A 161 -7.67 0.78 6.64
C PHE A 161 -8.80 -0.13 7.17
N GLY A 162 -8.72 -1.43 6.88
CA GLY A 162 -9.73 -2.42 7.27
C GLY A 162 -10.98 -2.40 6.40
N ARG A 163 -10.86 -1.93 5.16
CA ARG A 163 -11.96 -1.75 4.20
C ARG A 163 -11.86 -2.70 3.01
N SER A 164 -10.64 -3.10 2.65
CA SER A 164 -10.37 -4.18 1.73
C SER A 164 -10.50 -5.50 2.48
N PHE A 165 -11.44 -6.34 2.05
CA PHE A 165 -11.64 -7.68 2.59
C PHE A 165 -11.18 -8.71 1.56
N PRO A 166 -9.86 -8.94 1.43
CA PRO A 166 -9.35 -9.85 0.42
C PRO A 166 -9.81 -11.30 0.59
N GLU A 167 -10.27 -11.67 1.79
CA GLU A 167 -10.89 -12.96 2.11
C GLU A 167 -12.20 -13.19 1.33
N ASN A 168 -12.87 -12.11 0.92
CA ASN A 168 -14.11 -12.19 0.13
C ASN A 168 -13.83 -12.38 -1.37
N TYR A 169 -12.57 -12.30 -1.81
CA TYR A 169 -12.21 -12.55 -3.20
C TYR A 169 -11.98 -14.04 -3.47
N LYS A 170 -12.21 -14.45 -4.73
CA LYS A 170 -11.93 -15.84 -5.17
C LYS A 170 -10.43 -16.17 -5.19
N SER A 171 -9.58 -15.14 -5.21
CA SER A 171 -8.12 -15.27 -5.26
C SER A 171 -7.50 -15.13 -3.87
N SER A 172 -6.33 -15.74 -3.68
CA SER A 172 -5.51 -15.50 -2.49
C SER A 172 -5.23 -14.01 -2.31
N ARG A 173 -5.12 -13.58 -1.04
CA ARG A 173 -4.65 -12.25 -0.66
C ARG A 173 -3.38 -11.87 -1.45
N PRO A 174 -3.35 -10.70 -2.12
CA PRO A 174 -2.18 -10.28 -2.86
C PRO A 174 -0.99 -10.03 -1.93
N LYS A 175 0.22 -10.25 -2.41
CA LYS A 175 1.46 -9.92 -1.69
C LYS A 175 2.01 -8.59 -2.18
N PHE A 176 2.77 -7.92 -1.32
CA PHE A 176 3.50 -6.73 -1.73
C PHE A 176 4.47 -7.02 -2.87
N SER A 177 4.50 -6.12 -3.84
CA SER A 177 5.44 -6.11 -4.96
C SER A 177 6.33 -4.87 -4.85
N SER A 178 7.65 -5.03 -5.02
CA SER A 178 8.56 -3.88 -5.04
C SER A 178 8.17 -2.88 -6.13
N GLU A 179 7.90 -3.35 -7.34
CA GLU A 179 7.55 -2.49 -8.47
C GLU A 179 6.30 -1.63 -8.18
N GLU A 180 5.24 -2.26 -7.68
CA GLU A 180 3.99 -1.57 -7.33
C GLU A 180 4.21 -0.58 -6.19
N LEU A 181 4.93 -0.96 -5.13
CA LEU A 181 5.24 -0.05 -4.01
C LEU A 181 6.06 1.16 -4.45
N THR A 182 7.04 0.97 -5.33
CA THR A 182 7.82 2.05 -5.92
C THR A 182 6.93 3.00 -6.72
N GLN A 183 6.02 2.46 -7.54
CA GLN A 183 5.08 3.27 -8.31
C GLN A 183 4.13 4.08 -7.41
N GLN A 184 3.56 3.43 -6.39
CA GLN A 184 2.65 4.06 -5.44
C GLN A 184 3.38 5.12 -4.58
N SER A 185 4.61 4.84 -4.16
CA SER A 185 5.47 5.79 -3.43
C SER A 185 5.71 7.06 -4.25
N LYS A 186 6.20 6.92 -5.50
CA LYS A 186 6.44 8.05 -6.41
C LYS A 186 5.19 8.90 -6.61
N LYS A 187 4.05 8.24 -6.82
CA LYS A 187 2.75 8.91 -6.99
C LYS A 187 2.42 9.79 -5.79
N ILE A 188 2.59 9.31 -4.56
CA ILE A 188 2.33 10.08 -3.33
C ILE A 188 3.34 11.21 -3.15
N LEU A 189 4.64 10.93 -3.29
CA LEU A 189 5.70 11.92 -3.09
C LEU A 189 5.59 13.08 -4.08
N ASN A 190 5.21 12.82 -5.33
CA ASN A 190 4.96 13.87 -6.32
C ASN A 190 3.91 14.90 -5.86
N TYR A 191 2.88 14.48 -5.12
CA TYR A 191 1.86 15.40 -4.61
C TYR A 191 2.40 16.32 -3.52
N VAL A 192 3.35 15.84 -2.71
CA VAL A 192 3.99 16.63 -1.65
C VAL A 192 4.72 17.84 -2.26
N GLU A 193 5.30 17.70 -3.46
CA GLU A 193 6.06 18.75 -4.13
C GLU A 193 5.18 19.79 -4.87
N LEU A 194 3.88 19.54 -5.05
CA LEU A 194 3.02 20.47 -5.79
C LEU A 194 2.73 21.75 -5.02
N ASN A 195 2.76 22.90 -5.71
CA ASN A 195 2.52 24.23 -5.14
C ASN A 195 1.24 24.35 -4.29
N TRP A 196 0.17 23.65 -4.67
CA TRP A 196 -1.08 23.70 -3.91
C TRP A 196 -0.98 22.95 -2.56
N MET A 197 -0.19 21.87 -2.49
CA MET A 197 0.07 21.11 -1.26
C MET A 197 1.04 21.84 -0.32
N GLN A 198 1.84 22.76 -0.85
CA GLN A 198 2.75 23.62 -0.08
C GLN A 198 2.04 24.76 0.66
N GLN A 199 0.75 24.97 0.42
CA GLN A 199 -0.03 25.97 1.12
C GLN A 199 -0.23 25.59 2.59
N SER A 200 -0.21 26.57 3.50
CA SER A 200 -0.30 26.37 4.95
C SER A 200 -1.51 25.54 5.41
N ARG A 201 -2.60 25.58 4.65
CA ARG A 201 -3.82 24.78 4.89
C ARG A 201 -3.61 23.27 4.82
N PHE A 202 -2.52 22.80 4.19
CA PHE A 202 -2.19 21.38 4.09
C PHE A 202 -1.04 20.97 5.03
N ASN A 203 -0.60 21.86 5.92
CA ASN A 203 0.48 21.55 6.88
C ASN A 203 0.18 20.32 7.74
N TRP A 204 -1.10 20.11 8.09
CA TRP A 204 -1.55 18.94 8.85
C TRP A 204 -1.36 17.61 8.11
N LEU A 205 -1.38 17.63 6.77
CA LEU A 205 -1.29 16.44 5.93
C LEU A 205 0.13 16.20 5.40
N LYS A 206 0.84 17.27 5.04
CA LYS A 206 2.07 17.23 4.24
C LYS A 206 3.13 16.28 4.81
N GLU A 207 3.43 16.40 6.10
CA GLU A 207 4.45 15.56 6.74
C GLU A 207 4.02 14.08 6.80
N SER A 208 2.75 13.83 7.16
CA SER A 208 2.19 12.48 7.18
C SER A 208 2.24 11.84 5.79
N LEU A 209 1.86 12.59 4.76
CA LEU A 209 1.84 12.13 3.38
C LEU A 209 3.25 11.82 2.85
N ALA A 210 4.22 12.69 3.13
CA ALA A 210 5.63 12.48 2.78
C ALA A 210 6.17 11.21 3.45
N LYS A 211 5.98 11.10 4.78
CA LYS A 211 6.41 9.93 5.55
C LYS A 211 5.77 8.64 5.04
N PHE A 212 4.49 8.67 4.67
CA PHE A 212 3.83 7.50 4.08
C PHE A 212 4.45 7.10 2.74
N GLY A 213 4.71 8.07 1.85
CA GLY A 213 5.41 7.82 0.59
C GLY A 213 6.80 7.21 0.79
N GLU A 214 7.59 7.72 1.74
CA GLU A 214 8.91 7.17 2.08
C GLU A 214 8.85 5.75 2.63
N ILE A 215 7.85 5.44 3.46
CA ILE A 215 7.66 4.08 4.00
C ILE A 215 7.44 3.08 2.88
N LEU A 216 6.63 3.44 1.87
CA LEU A 216 6.40 2.59 0.72
C LEU A 216 7.71 2.34 -0.06
N ALA A 217 8.54 3.37 -0.26
CA ALA A 217 9.85 3.23 -0.89
C ALA A 217 10.80 2.33 -0.08
N LYS A 218 10.95 2.58 1.22
CA LYS A 218 11.81 1.79 2.11
C LYS A 218 11.40 0.33 2.16
N TYR A 219 10.09 0.05 2.18
CA TYR A 219 9.62 -1.32 2.14
C TYR A 219 9.85 -1.99 0.78
N SER A 220 9.77 -1.22 -0.32
CA SER A 220 10.16 -1.67 -1.66
C SER A 220 11.61 -2.15 -1.69
N GLU A 221 12.54 -1.32 -1.23
CA GLU A 221 13.97 -1.63 -1.14
C GLU A 221 14.23 -2.87 -0.26
N TYR A 222 13.53 -2.96 0.87
CA TYR A 222 13.58 -4.13 1.74
C TYR A 222 13.19 -5.42 1.00
N LEU A 223 12.11 -5.40 0.19
CA LEU A 223 11.69 -6.57 -0.58
C LEU A 223 12.72 -6.98 -1.63
N GLU A 224 13.35 -6.02 -2.31
CA GLU A 224 14.41 -6.30 -3.28
C GLU A 224 15.62 -6.93 -2.62
N HIS A 225 16.05 -6.37 -1.50
CA HIS A 225 17.17 -6.92 -0.73
C HIS A 225 16.86 -8.35 -0.25
N GLN A 226 15.66 -8.60 0.27
CA GLN A 226 15.22 -9.95 0.65
C GLN A 226 15.20 -10.92 -0.55
N GLN A 227 14.80 -10.45 -1.73
CA GLN A 227 14.77 -11.27 -2.93
C GLN A 227 16.18 -11.60 -3.45
N ILE A 228 17.12 -10.64 -3.38
CA ILE A 228 18.53 -10.85 -3.71
C ILE A 228 19.14 -11.87 -2.74
N GLN A 229 19.01 -11.65 -1.43
CA GLN A 229 19.49 -12.58 -0.41
C GLN A 229 18.91 -13.99 -0.61
N SER A 230 17.61 -14.09 -0.89
CA SER A 230 16.97 -15.39 -1.14
C SER A 230 17.52 -16.10 -2.38
N LYS A 231 17.85 -15.35 -3.46
CA LYS A 231 18.48 -15.90 -4.67
C LYS A 231 19.91 -16.36 -4.39
N GLU A 232 20.68 -15.56 -3.66
CA GLU A 232 22.04 -15.89 -3.25
C GLU A 232 22.07 -17.15 -2.38
N ILE A 233 21.20 -17.23 -1.36
CA ILE A 233 21.05 -18.40 -0.49
C ILE A 233 20.66 -19.63 -1.31
N LYS A 234 19.74 -19.50 -2.26
CA LYS A 234 19.31 -20.61 -3.12
C LYS A 234 20.42 -21.12 -4.03
N ASN A 235 21.30 -20.23 -4.48
CA ASN A 235 22.41 -20.55 -5.37
C ASN A 235 23.70 -20.92 -4.62
N SER A 236 23.78 -20.66 -3.31
CA SER A 236 24.93 -21.00 -2.48
C SER A 236 25.04 -22.51 -2.29
N LEU A 237 26.25 -23.02 -2.55
CA LEU A 237 26.64 -24.40 -2.25
C LEU A 237 27.21 -24.54 -0.83
N ILE A 238 27.47 -23.43 -0.14
CA ILE A 238 28.06 -23.39 1.20
C ILE A 238 27.00 -22.91 2.19
N PRO A 239 26.79 -23.61 3.31
CA PRO A 239 25.82 -23.19 4.30
C PRO A 239 26.27 -21.93 5.06
N ILE A 240 25.37 -20.96 5.18
CA ILE A 240 25.62 -19.67 5.85
C ILE A 240 25.23 -19.71 7.34
N VAL A 241 24.38 -20.67 7.74
CA VAL A 241 24.00 -20.88 9.14
C VAL A 241 25.02 -21.83 9.79
N ASP A 242 25.43 -21.54 11.02
CA ASP A 242 26.27 -22.44 11.80
C ASP A 242 25.62 -23.84 11.84
N LYS A 243 26.43 -24.88 11.60
CA LYS A 243 25.98 -26.27 11.68
C LYS A 243 25.27 -26.57 13.01
N MET A 244 25.67 -25.89 14.07
CA MET A 244 25.09 -26.03 15.40
C MET A 244 23.68 -25.40 15.55
N GLU A 245 23.36 -24.34 14.79
CA GLU A 245 22.06 -23.67 14.85
C GLU A 245 21.03 -24.25 13.86
N ALA A 246 21.50 -24.79 12.72
CA ALA A 246 20.63 -25.34 11.67
C ALA A 246 20.28 -26.83 11.85
N GLY A 247 20.94 -27.51 12.78
CA GLY A 247 20.74 -28.92 13.08
C GLY A 247 19.76 -29.15 14.23
N SER A 248 18.86 -30.11 14.08
CA SER A 248 18.10 -30.65 15.23
C SER A 248 18.53 -32.08 15.52
N MET A 249 18.77 -32.37 16.80
CA MET A 249 19.07 -33.71 17.28
C MET A 249 17.90 -34.23 18.11
N GLU A 250 17.48 -35.46 17.82
CA GLU A 250 16.40 -36.14 18.51
C GLU A 250 16.86 -37.56 18.88
N ILE A 251 16.49 -38.03 20.07
CA ILE A 251 16.76 -39.39 20.50
C ILE A 251 15.43 -40.13 20.57
N TYR A 252 15.38 -41.29 19.93
CA TYR A 252 14.19 -42.14 19.92
C TYR A 252 14.45 -43.45 20.65
N LEU A 253 13.46 -43.85 21.46
CA LEU A 253 13.44 -45.15 22.11
C LEU A 253 13.07 -46.25 21.12
N ALA A 254 13.44 -47.49 21.45
CA ALA A 254 13.08 -48.66 20.66
C ALA A 254 11.55 -48.80 20.60
N ASN A 255 11.01 -48.98 19.39
CA ASN A 255 9.59 -49.18 19.20
C ASN A 255 9.26 -50.67 19.07
N ILE A 256 8.50 -51.19 20.03
CA ILE A 256 8.09 -52.60 20.10
C ILE A 256 6.87 -52.87 19.20
N TRP A 257 6.04 -51.86 18.92
CA TRP A 257 4.82 -52.00 18.10
C TRP A 257 5.06 -51.57 16.66
N ARG A 258 5.18 -52.54 15.75
CA ARG A 258 5.47 -52.30 14.32
C ARG A 258 4.29 -52.60 13.41
N ASN A 259 4.06 -51.73 12.43
CA ASN A 259 3.20 -52.04 11.29
C ASN A 259 4.03 -52.76 10.20
N PRO A 260 3.69 -54.00 9.81
CA PRO A 260 4.41 -54.77 8.78
C PRO A 260 4.58 -54.04 7.44
N ALA A 261 3.61 -53.22 7.05
CA ALA A 261 3.65 -52.47 5.79
C ALA A 261 4.77 -51.42 5.74
N ASN A 262 5.15 -50.86 6.90
CA ASN A 262 6.24 -49.88 6.98
C ASN A 262 7.61 -50.55 6.98
N ILE A 263 7.75 -51.74 7.57
CA ILE A 263 9.00 -52.51 7.61
C ILE A 263 9.47 -52.81 6.19
N ASN A 264 8.56 -53.34 5.36
CA ASN A 264 8.88 -53.67 3.97
C ASN A 264 9.27 -52.44 3.14
N LYS A 265 8.71 -51.26 3.47
CA LYS A 265 8.98 -50.01 2.76
C LYS A 265 10.39 -49.45 3.02
N TYR A 266 10.99 -49.76 4.17
CA TYR A 266 12.30 -49.23 4.59
C TYR A 266 13.30 -50.35 4.96
N CYS A 267 13.11 -51.54 4.39
CA CYS A 267 13.88 -52.74 4.71
C CYS A 267 15.40 -52.52 4.50
N SER A 268 15.81 -51.89 3.40
CA SER A 268 17.23 -51.64 3.10
C SER A 268 17.95 -50.79 4.16
N LEU A 269 17.30 -49.73 4.67
CA LEU A 269 17.86 -48.90 5.74
C LEU A 269 17.88 -49.65 7.08
N THR A 270 16.83 -50.42 7.35
CA THR A 270 16.69 -51.18 8.60
C THR A 270 17.79 -52.24 8.69
N ASN A 271 18.00 -53.01 7.63
CA ASN A 271 19.07 -53.99 7.53
C ASN A 271 20.44 -53.31 7.68
N LYS A 272 20.64 -52.16 7.02
CA LYS A 272 21.91 -51.44 7.15
C LYS A 272 22.17 -51.00 8.58
N LEU A 273 21.16 -50.52 9.29
CA LEU A 273 21.31 -50.14 10.69
C LEU A 273 21.56 -51.34 11.59
N GLU A 274 20.95 -52.50 11.31
CA GLU A 274 21.22 -53.74 12.05
C GLU A 274 22.68 -54.19 11.91
N GLU A 275 23.27 -54.08 10.73
CA GLU A 275 24.68 -54.42 10.47
C GLU A 275 25.70 -53.42 11.05
N VAL A 276 25.34 -52.14 11.09
CA VAL A 276 26.26 -51.07 11.48
C VAL A 276 26.55 -51.11 12.97
N GLU A 277 27.78 -50.80 13.39
CA GLU A 277 28.15 -50.73 14.80
C GLU A 277 27.40 -49.61 15.55
N PHE A 278 27.33 -49.70 16.89
CA PHE A 278 26.80 -48.61 17.70
C PHE A 278 27.59 -47.31 17.46
N TRP A 279 26.89 -46.18 17.49
CA TRP A 279 27.45 -44.82 17.35
C TRP A 279 28.01 -44.47 15.96
N LYS A 280 27.81 -45.32 14.96
CA LYS A 280 28.23 -45.02 13.58
C LYS A 280 27.07 -44.40 12.79
N PRO A 281 27.21 -43.16 12.28
CA PRO A 281 26.15 -42.49 11.55
C PRO A 281 25.94 -43.10 10.17
N VAL A 282 24.67 -43.25 9.79
CA VAL A 282 24.21 -43.70 8.48
C VAL A 282 23.40 -42.57 7.85
N ASN A 283 23.76 -42.20 6.62
CA ASN A 283 23.05 -41.18 5.85
C ASN A 283 21.74 -41.75 5.30
N VAL A 284 20.61 -41.32 5.87
CA VAL A 284 19.27 -41.79 5.50
C VAL A 284 18.92 -41.42 4.05
N ASN A 285 19.50 -40.36 3.51
CA ASN A 285 19.22 -39.92 2.14
C ASN A 285 19.62 -40.95 1.08
N GLU A 286 20.60 -41.80 1.36
CA GLU A 286 21.05 -42.88 0.46
C GLU A 286 20.01 -44.00 0.33
N PHE A 287 19.03 -44.06 1.24
CA PHE A 287 18.03 -45.11 1.33
C PHE A 287 16.60 -44.61 1.11
N CYS A 288 16.42 -43.31 0.82
CA CYS A 288 15.11 -42.71 0.58
C CYS A 288 14.76 -42.64 -0.93
N PRO A 289 13.50 -42.87 -1.34
CA PRO A 289 13.09 -42.72 -2.72
C PRO A 289 13.18 -41.25 -3.19
N ASN A 290 13.48 -41.04 -4.47
CA ASN A 290 13.83 -39.74 -5.07
C ASN A 290 12.81 -38.60 -4.87
N GLU A 291 11.53 -38.91 -4.60
CA GLU A 291 10.46 -37.91 -4.42
C GLU A 291 10.58 -37.11 -3.11
N LYS A 292 10.70 -35.78 -3.22
CA LYS A 292 10.76 -34.83 -2.09
C LYS A 292 9.62 -34.99 -1.07
N MET A 293 8.39 -35.24 -1.52
CA MET A 293 7.21 -35.40 -0.66
C MET A 293 7.27 -36.64 0.24
N LYS A 294 8.01 -37.68 -0.17
CA LYS A 294 8.18 -38.92 0.62
C LYS A 294 9.25 -38.79 1.71
N ARG A 295 10.16 -37.81 1.62
CA ARG A 295 11.21 -37.54 2.62
C ARG A 295 10.68 -36.89 3.89
N HIS A 296 9.70 -35.98 3.76
CA HIS A 296 9.10 -35.29 4.91
C HIS A 296 8.21 -36.19 5.77
N ARG A 297 7.76 -37.34 5.22
CA ARG A 297 6.96 -38.36 5.93
C ARG A 297 7.80 -39.52 6.48
N PHE A 298 9.09 -39.31 6.71
CA PHE A 298 9.93 -40.29 7.39
C PHE A 298 9.53 -40.36 8.86
N ARG A 299 8.70 -41.36 9.19
CA ARG A 299 8.14 -41.58 10.53
C ARG A 299 9.00 -42.61 11.25
N ILE A 300 9.74 -42.17 12.28
CA ILE A 300 10.77 -42.91 13.05
C ILE A 300 10.21 -44.07 13.92
N TRP A 301 8.98 -44.51 13.68
CA TRP A 301 8.33 -45.61 14.39
C TRP A 301 8.80 -47.02 13.94
N LEU A 302 10.03 -47.14 13.42
CA LEU A 302 10.51 -48.33 12.69
C LEU A 302 11.59 -49.15 13.41
N TYR A 303 12.30 -48.61 14.40
CA TYR A 303 13.56 -49.20 14.88
C TYR A 303 13.41 -50.08 16.13
N LEU A 304 14.11 -51.22 16.14
CA LEU A 304 14.11 -52.23 17.22
C LEU A 304 15.01 -51.85 18.40
N PHE A 305 15.77 -50.78 18.24
CA PHE A 305 16.83 -50.33 19.13
C PHE A 305 16.75 -48.81 19.28
N LYS A 306 17.33 -48.31 20.36
CA LYS A 306 17.43 -46.88 20.62
C LYS A 306 18.28 -46.24 19.51
N VAL A 307 17.83 -45.11 18.96
CA VAL A 307 18.52 -44.43 17.85
C VAL A 307 18.68 -42.95 18.13
N GLY A 308 19.82 -42.41 17.71
CA GLY A 308 20.04 -40.97 17.59
C GLY A 308 19.75 -40.53 16.16
N LEU A 309 19.10 -39.39 16.02
CA LEU A 309 18.75 -38.80 14.74
C LEU A 309 19.25 -37.36 14.69
N TYR A 310 19.97 -37.02 13.65
CA TYR A 310 20.37 -35.65 13.34
C TYR A 310 19.74 -35.23 12.02
N LYS A 311 18.98 -34.14 12.05
CA LYS A 311 18.41 -33.50 10.86
C LYS A 311 19.14 -32.19 10.64
N TYR A 312 19.74 -32.07 9.47
CA TYR A 312 20.34 -30.84 9.01
C TYR A 312 19.50 -30.29 7.86
N HIS A 313 18.90 -29.12 8.07
CA HIS A 313 18.05 -28.47 7.09
C HIS A 313 18.73 -27.20 6.57
N HIS A 314 19.19 -27.22 5.32
CA HIS A 314 19.75 -26.05 4.65
C HIS A 314 19.02 -25.73 3.35
N GLY A 315 18.13 -24.73 3.41
CA GLY A 315 17.39 -24.20 2.27
C GLY A 315 16.74 -25.29 1.41
N SER A 316 16.70 -25.07 0.09
CA SER A 316 16.15 -26.06 -0.86
C SER A 316 17.16 -27.11 -1.35
N ALA A 317 18.43 -27.01 -0.95
CA ALA A 317 19.55 -27.70 -1.61
C ALA A 317 20.11 -28.88 -0.81
N GLN A 318 20.22 -28.79 0.52
CA GLN A 318 20.76 -29.87 1.35
C GLN A 318 19.89 -30.10 2.58
N ASN A 319 19.06 -31.14 2.49
CA ASN A 319 18.46 -31.76 3.67
C ASN A 319 19.24 -33.05 3.92
N ALA A 320 20.07 -33.09 4.96
CA ALA A 320 20.79 -34.29 5.37
C ALA A 320 20.15 -34.86 6.63
N VAL A 321 19.89 -36.16 6.62
CA VAL A 321 19.36 -36.87 7.78
C VAL A 321 20.31 -38.01 8.08
N TYR A 322 20.90 -37.98 9.27
CA TYR A 322 21.80 -39.03 9.75
C TYR A 322 21.14 -39.76 10.93
N ILE A 323 21.30 -41.07 10.96
CA ILE A 323 20.79 -41.91 12.02
C ILE A 323 21.87 -42.90 12.49
N TRP A 324 21.96 -43.13 13.79
CA TRP A 324 22.89 -44.13 14.37
C TRP A 324 22.22 -44.92 15.47
N LYS A 325 22.73 -46.14 15.71
CA LYS A 325 22.31 -46.97 16.84
C LYS A 325 22.96 -46.47 18.13
N ILE A 326 22.17 -46.38 19.19
CA ILE A 326 22.65 -46.09 20.54
C ILE A 326 22.82 -47.42 21.28
N ASN A 327 23.94 -47.56 21.99
CA ASN A 327 24.16 -48.73 22.84
C ASN A 327 23.07 -48.80 23.93
N PRO A 328 22.32 -49.91 24.05
CA PRO A 328 21.25 -50.04 25.04
C PRO A 328 21.73 -49.90 26.50
N ASN A 329 23.01 -50.18 26.76
CA ASN A 329 23.61 -50.07 28.10
C ASN A 329 24.21 -48.68 28.40
N ALA A 330 24.16 -47.74 27.45
CA ALA A 330 24.75 -46.42 27.64
C ALA A 330 23.90 -45.58 28.59
N ASN A 331 24.55 -44.94 29.56
CA ASN A 331 23.91 -43.98 30.46
C ASN A 331 23.69 -42.63 29.75
N GLU A 332 22.91 -41.75 30.37
CA GLU A 332 22.56 -40.44 29.77
C GLU A 332 23.80 -39.59 29.46
N THR A 333 24.81 -39.61 30.32
CA THR A 333 26.05 -38.85 30.15
C THR A 333 26.87 -39.35 28.96
N GLU A 334 26.96 -40.68 28.78
CA GLU A 334 27.62 -41.30 27.63
C GLU A 334 26.88 -40.99 26.33
N ILE A 335 25.54 -41.01 26.36
CA ILE A 335 24.70 -40.66 25.21
C ILE A 335 24.95 -39.22 24.78
N VAL A 336 24.93 -38.26 25.71
CA VAL A 336 25.18 -36.85 25.40
C VAL A 336 26.59 -36.66 24.82
N ASN A 337 27.61 -37.22 25.48
CA ASN A 337 29.01 -37.06 25.06
C ASN A 337 29.31 -37.69 23.70
N LYS A 338 28.75 -38.87 23.41
CA LYS A 338 28.92 -39.54 22.13
C LYS A 338 28.16 -38.81 21.03
N ASN A 339 26.95 -38.34 21.32
CA ASN A 339 26.16 -37.60 20.36
C ASN A 339 26.80 -36.25 19.97
N TYR A 340 27.45 -35.54 20.90
CA TYR A 340 28.20 -34.32 20.57
C TYR A 340 29.45 -34.55 19.70
N LYS A 341 30.02 -35.77 19.73
CA LYS A 341 31.19 -36.13 18.93
C LYS A 341 30.85 -36.57 17.50
N ILE A 342 29.62 -37.03 17.29
CA ILE A 342 29.06 -37.45 15.99
C ILE A 342 28.53 -36.20 15.29
#